data_AF-A0A7C4VYJ1-F1
#
_entry.id   AF-A0A7C4VYJ1-F1
#
_cell.length_a   1.000
_cell.length_b   1.000
_cell.length_c   1.000
_cell.angle_alpha   90.00
_cell.angle_beta   90.00
_cell.angle_gamma   90.00
#
_symmetry.space_group_name_H-M   'P 1'
#
loop_
_entity.id
_entity.type
_entity.pdbx_description
1 polymer ?
#
loop_
_entity_poly.entity_id
_entity_poly.type
_entity_poly.pdbx_seq_one_letter_code
_entity_poly.pdbx_strand_id
1 'polypeptide(L)'
;MKLTYGVPLGTMKWYLVDLGATEIAENTLAGKGWQAVISRSEPARIGSLVVGRIEVEFSGDEAAIAALLEKLHWKTLRGGG
;
A
#
# COMPACT_ATOMS: atom_id res chain seq x y z
N MET A 1 10.30 4.03 4.93
CA MET A 1 9.11 4.54 5.64
C MET A 1 8.03 3.47 5.66
N LYS A 2 7.46 3.13 6.82
CA LYS A 2 6.45 2.07 6.96
C LYS A 2 5.07 2.64 7.26
N LEU A 3 4.04 2.15 6.57
CA LEU A 3 2.64 2.60 6.72
C LEU A 3 1.66 1.43 6.75
N THR A 4 0.66 1.52 7.62
CA THR A 4 -0.43 0.54 7.75
C THR A 4 -1.63 0.95 6.88
N TYR A 5 -2.21 0.01 6.14
CA TYR A 5 -3.42 0.23 5.35
C TYR A 5 -4.53 -0.79 5.66
N GLY A 6 -5.78 -0.32 5.63
CA GLY A 6 -6.98 -1.14 5.83
C GLY A 6 -7.53 -1.76 4.54
N VAL A 7 -6.67 -2.14 3.60
CA VAL A 7 -7.05 -2.80 2.35
C VAL A 7 -6.38 -4.17 2.22
N PRO A 8 -7.00 -5.14 1.53
CA PRO A 8 -6.37 -6.43 1.28
C PRO A 8 -5.05 -6.28 0.49
N LEU A 9 -4.11 -7.20 0.73
CA LEU A 9 -2.81 -7.22 0.06
C LEU A 9 -2.93 -7.18 -1.47
N GLY A 10 -3.81 -7.99 -2.06
CA GLY A 10 -4.02 -8.01 -3.51
C GLY A 10 -4.53 -6.67 -4.06
N THR A 11 -5.39 -5.98 -3.30
CA THR A 11 -5.87 -4.64 -3.66
C THR A 11 -4.74 -3.62 -3.64
N MET A 12 -3.87 -3.66 -2.63
CA MET A 12 -2.71 -2.77 -2.57
C MET A 12 -1.74 -3.03 -3.73
N LYS A 13 -1.45 -4.30 -4.05
CA LYS A 13 -0.62 -4.65 -5.22
C LYS A 13 -1.20 -4.05 -6.50
N TRP A 14 -2.50 -4.18 -6.71
CA TRP A 14 -3.17 -3.61 -7.87
C TRP A 14 -3.06 -2.07 -7.91
N TYR A 15 -3.25 -1.38 -6.78
CA TYR A 15 -3.05 0.08 -6.72
C TYR A 15 -1.63 0.50 -7.07
N LEU A 16 -0.62 -0.18 -6.56
CA LEU A 16 0.77 0.15 -6.86
C LEU A 16 1.10 -0.12 -8.34
N VAL A 17 0.60 -1.21 -8.92
CA VAL A 17 0.75 -1.50 -10.35
C VAL A 17 0.07 -0.43 -11.21
N ASP A 18 -1.15 -0.02 -10.86
CA ASP A 18 -1.87 1.06 -11.55
C ASP A 18 -1.16 2.42 -11.42
N LEU A 19 -0.35 2.61 -10.37
CA LEU A 19 0.52 3.77 -10.19
C LEU A 19 1.90 3.63 -10.86
N GLY A 20 2.08 2.61 -11.69
CA GLY A 20 3.27 2.40 -12.51
C GLY A 20 4.35 1.55 -11.85
N ALA A 21 4.00 0.75 -10.83
CA ALA A 21 4.92 -0.23 -10.27
C ALA A 21 4.89 -1.55 -11.05
N THR A 22 6.01 -2.26 -11.00
CA THR A 22 6.13 -3.64 -11.48
C THR A 22 6.47 -4.52 -10.28
N GLU A 23 5.83 -5.69 -10.18
CA GLU A 23 6.22 -6.69 -9.19
C GLU A 23 7.55 -7.32 -9.59
N ILE A 24 8.57 -7.17 -8.75
CA ILE A 24 9.94 -7.64 -9.00
C ILE A 24 10.31 -8.86 -8.16
N ALA A 25 9.56 -9.11 -7.09
CA ALA A 25 9.61 -10.31 -6.28
C ALA A 25 8.28 -10.47 -5.54
N GLU A 26 8.08 -11.59 -4.84
CA GLU A 26 6.84 -11.81 -4.10
C GLU A 26 6.55 -10.67 -3.12
N ASN A 27 5.43 -9.98 -3.33
CA ASN A 27 4.98 -8.84 -2.52
C ASN A 27 5.95 -7.65 -2.50
N THR A 28 6.88 -7.61 -3.45
CA THR A 28 7.85 -6.52 -3.62
C THR A 28 7.64 -5.87 -4.98
N LEU A 29 7.27 -4.59 -4.97
CA LEU A 29 6.96 -3.83 -6.16
C LEU A 29 7.90 -2.63 -6.28
N ALA A 30 8.37 -2.35 -7.49
CA ALA A 30 9.23 -1.22 -7.77
C ALA A 30 8.58 -0.29 -8.79
N GLY A 31 8.58 1.01 -8.48
CA GLY A 31 8.20 2.07 -9.41
C GLY A 31 9.38 2.99 -9.69
N LYS A 32 9.12 4.10 -10.38
CA LYS A 32 10.19 5.05 -10.74
C LYS A 32 10.74 5.76 -9.49
N GLY A 33 11.93 5.33 -9.04
CA GLY A 33 12.66 5.94 -7.93
C GLY A 33 12.24 5.44 -6.55
N TRP A 34 11.36 4.44 -6.45
CA TRP A 34 10.88 3.90 -5.19
C TRP A 34 10.58 2.41 -5.27
N GLN A 35 10.60 1.74 -4.12
CA GLN A 35 10.21 0.34 -3.93
C GLN A 35 9.24 0.24 -2.75
N ALA A 36 8.34 -0.75 -2.80
CA ALA A 36 7.40 -1.10 -1.74
C ALA A 36 7.46 -2.59 -1.44
N VAL A 37 7.59 -2.95 -0.17
CA VAL A 37 7.43 -4.31 0.33
C VAL A 37 6.13 -4.40 1.12
N ILE A 38 5.25 -5.32 0.75
CA ILE A 38 3.94 -5.48 1.37
C ILE A 38 3.94 -6.73 2.25
N SER A 39 3.42 -6.62 3.46
CA SER A 39 3.23 -7.74 4.38
C SER A 39 1.85 -7.70 5.02
N ARG A 40 1.32 -8.87 5.41
CA ARG A 40 0.08 -8.95 6.19
C ARG A 40 0.38 -8.53 7.63
N SER A 41 -0.58 -7.89 8.28
CA SER A 41 -0.50 -7.54 9.69
C SER A 41 -1.73 -7.99 10.45
N GLU A 42 -1.66 -7.90 11.77
CA GLU A 42 -2.79 -8.23 12.63
C GLU A 42 -4.02 -7.41 12.24
N PRO A 43 -5.18 -8.05 11.99
CA PRO A 43 -6.40 -7.34 11.67
C PRO A 43 -6.88 -6.49 12.86
N ALA A 44 -7.49 -5.35 12.57
CA ALA A 44 -8.15 -4.55 13.61
C ALA A 44 -9.54 -5.11 13.93
N ARG A 45 -9.94 -4.96 15.20
CA ARG A 45 -11.30 -5.27 15.65
C ARG A 45 -11.96 -3.97 16.13
N ILE A 46 -13.14 -3.66 15.58
CA ILE A 46 -13.95 -2.50 15.95
C ILE A 46 -15.35 -3.03 16.27
N GLY A 47 -15.61 -3.30 17.55
CA GLY A 47 -16.82 -4.04 17.96
C GLY A 47 -16.84 -5.44 17.32
N SER A 48 -17.89 -5.74 16.55
CA SER A 48 -18.02 -6.99 15.78
C SER A 48 -17.30 -6.97 14.43
N LEU A 49 -16.84 -5.79 13.97
CA LEU A 49 -16.16 -5.65 12.68
C LEU A 49 -14.70 -6.09 12.79
N VAL A 50 -14.26 -6.92 11.84
CA VAL A 50 -12.84 -7.28 11.65
C VAL A 50 -12.34 -6.65 10.35
N VAL A 51 -11.33 -5.80 10.45
CA VAL A 51 -10.72 -5.09 9.32
C VAL A 51 -9.35 -5.68 9.06
N GLY A 52 -9.17 -6.31 7.90
CA GLY A 52 -7.85 -6.77 7.44
C GLY A 52 -6.88 -5.61 7.31
N ARG A 53 -5.64 -5.82 7.75
CA ARG A 53 -4.57 -4.81 7.66
C ARG A 53 -3.36 -5.38 6.94
N ILE A 54 -2.64 -4.46 6.30
CA ILE A 54 -1.33 -4.72 5.70
C ILE A 54 -0.37 -3.63 6.14
N GLU A 55 0.91 -4.00 6.17
CA GLU A 55 2.01 -3.05 6.30
C GLU A 55 2.69 -2.92 4.95
N VAL A 56 2.99 -1.68 4.55
CA VAL A 56 3.77 -1.37 3.36
C VAL A 56 5.00 -0.59 3.78
N GLU A 57 6.16 -1.14 3.47
CA GLU A 57 7.44 -0.49 3.67
C GLU A 57 7.94 0.09 2.34
N PHE A 58 8.02 1.41 2.28
CA PHE A 58 8.54 2.17 1.14
C PHE A 58 10.01 2.53 1.34
N SER A 59 10.81 2.38 0.29
CA SER A 59 12.23 2.77 0.24
C SER A 59 12.57 3.41 -1.11
N GLY A 60 13.65 4.20 -1.15
CA GLY A 60 14.07 4.94 -2.34
C GLY A 60 14.09 6.45 -2.13
N ASP A 61 13.92 7.19 -3.21
CA ASP A 61 13.93 8.66 -3.23
C ASP A 61 12.71 9.22 -2.50
N GLU A 62 12.93 10.16 -1.58
CA GLU A 62 11.89 10.71 -0.72
C GLU A 62 10.84 11.51 -1.52
N ALA A 63 11.25 12.25 -2.56
CA ALA A 63 10.33 13.00 -3.40
C ALA A 63 9.47 12.07 -4.27
N ALA A 64 10.06 10.98 -4.78
CA ALA A 64 9.34 9.95 -5.51
C ALA A 64 8.31 9.22 -4.62
N ILE A 65 8.68 8.91 -3.37
CA ILE A 65 7.77 8.33 -2.37
C ILE A 65 6.65 9.33 -2.05
N ALA A 66 6.96 10.59 -1.77
CA ALA A 66 5.94 11.60 -1.46
C ALA A 66 4.91 11.75 -2.59
N ALA A 67 5.37 11.83 -3.85
CA ALA A 67 4.49 11.91 -5.01
C ALA A 67 3.65 10.63 -5.21
N LEU A 68 4.18 9.46 -4.87
CA LEU A 68 3.42 8.21 -4.86
C LEU A 68 2.32 8.25 -3.79
N LEU A 69 2.66 8.63 -2.56
CA LEU A 69 1.74 8.63 -1.42
C LEU A 69 0.56 9.56 -1.65
N GLU A 70 0.77 10.72 -2.27
CA GLU A 70 -0.30 11.64 -2.64
C GLU A 70 -1.33 10.96 -3.55
N LYS A 71 -0.88 10.21 -4.56
CA LYS A 71 -1.76 9.48 -5.48
C LYS A 71 -2.39 8.26 -4.83
N LEU A 72 -1.62 7.53 -4.02
CA LEU A 72 -2.08 6.34 -3.31
C LEU A 72 -3.15 6.69 -2.29
N HIS A 73 -3.03 7.84 -1.61
CA HIS A 73 -4.01 8.36 -0.66
C HIS A 73 -5.42 8.34 -1.26
N TRP A 74 -5.60 8.93 -2.44
CA TRP A 74 -6.88 8.95 -3.14
C TRP A 74 -7.44 7.56 -3.48
N LYS A 75 -6.59 6.57 -3.79
CA LYS A 75 -7.03 5.18 -4.04
C LYS A 75 -7.43 4.44 -2.77
N THR A 76 -6.84 4.82 -1.64
CA THR A 76 -7.13 4.22 -0.33
C THR A 76 -8.31 4.87 0.38
N LEU A 77 -8.67 6.10 0.00
CA LEU A 77 -9.95 6.73 0.32
C LEU A 77 -11.08 6.03 -0.44
N ARG A 78 -11.50 4.87 0.03
CA ARG A 78 -12.75 4.27 -0.42
C ARG A 78 -13.90 4.98 0.28
N GLY A 79 -14.54 5.92 -0.41
CA GLY A 79 -15.84 6.45 -0.02
C GLY A 79 -16.87 5.33 -0.09
N GLY A 80 -17.31 4.84 1.07
CA GLY A 80 -18.40 3.89 1.17
C GLY A 80 -19.33 4.33 2.30
N GLY A 81 -20.30 5.19 1.96
CA GLY A 81 -21.38 5.63 2.86
C GLY A 81 -21.01 6.75 3.81
#